data_AF-A0A957F079-F1
#
_entry.id   AF-A0A957F079-F1
#
_cell.length_a   1.000
_cell.length_b   1.000
_cell.length_c   1.000
_cell.angle_alpha   90.00
_cell.angle_beta   90.00
_cell.angle_gamma   90.00
#
_symmetry.space_group_name_H-M   'P 1'
#
loop_
_entity.id
_entity.type
_entity.pdbx_description
1 polymer ?
#
loop_
_entity_poly.entity_id
_entity_poly.type
_entity_poly.pdbx_seq_one_letter_code
_entity_poly.pdbx_strand_id
1 'polypeptide(L)' 'MAETTHSRTCFNCGRSDQEIPIINWQYREQPLWVCSECMPMLIHKWAQVKARLDQSS' A
#
# COMPACT_ATOMS: atom_id res chain seq x y z
N MET A 1 8.45 -15.14 -22.39
CA MET A 1 8.39 -15.11 -20.91
C MET A 1 7.34 -14.08 -20.55
N ALA A 2 6.17 -14.49 -20.07
CA ALA A 2 5.12 -13.54 -19.69
C ALA A 2 5.34 -13.15 -18.24
N GLU A 3 6.03 -12.03 -18.00
CA GLU A 3 6.09 -11.40 -16.69
C GLU A 3 4.66 -11.05 -16.27
N THR A 4 4.17 -11.77 -15.26
CA THR A 4 2.89 -11.46 -14.64
C THR A 4 3.12 -10.20 -13.81
N THR A 5 2.93 -9.03 -14.42
CA THR A 5 3.00 -7.75 -13.74
C THR A 5 1.87 -7.69 -12.70
N HIS A 6 2.15 -8.20 -11.50
CA HIS A 6 1.36 -7.88 -10.31
C HIS A 6 1.51 -6.38 -10.10
N SER A 7 0.51 -5.61 -10.54
CA SER A 7 0.46 -4.17 -10.36
C SER A 7 0.51 -3.85 -8.87
N ARG A 8 1.69 -3.48 -8.38
CA ARG A 8 1.89 -3.02 -7.00
C ARG A 8 1.31 -1.62 -6.95
N THR A 9 0.13 -1.47 -6.37
CA THR A 9 -0.55 -0.18 -6.26
C THR A 9 -0.71 0.22 -4.81
N CYS A 10 -0.55 1.50 -4.52
CA CYS A 10 -0.72 2.04 -3.19
C CYS A 10 -2.16 1.83 -2.72
N PHE A 11 -2.37 1.16 -1.59
CA PHE A 11 -3.70 0.95 -1.02
C PHE A 11 -4.45 2.27 -0.72
N ASN A 12 -3.70 3.36 -0.50
CA ASN A 12 -4.25 4.63 -0.08
C ASN A 12 -4.68 5.50 -1.27
N CYS A 13 -3.82 5.65 -2.28
CA CYS A 13 -4.00 6.59 -3.40
C CYS A 13 -4.08 5.93 -4.78
N GLY A 14 -3.87 4.61 -4.88
CA GLY A 14 -3.97 3.85 -6.13
C GLY A 14 -2.78 3.96 -7.08
N ARG A 15 -1.80 4.84 -6.82
CA ARG A 15 -0.61 4.99 -7.68
C ARG A 15 0.18 3.69 -7.79
N SER A 16 0.74 3.46 -8.97
CA SER A 16 1.55 2.29 -9.32
C SER A 16 3.03 2.46 -8.96
N ASP A 17 3.76 1.35 -8.86
CA ASP A 17 5.23 1.34 -8.71
C ASP A 17 5.97 1.91 -9.94
N GLN A 18 5.26 2.12 -11.05
CA GLN A 18 5.76 2.83 -12.22
C GLN A 18 5.75 4.37 -12.09
N GLU A 19 4.91 4.90 -11.20
CA GLU A 19 4.74 6.35 -11.02
C GLU A 19 5.55 6.89 -9.82
N ILE A 20 5.67 6.09 -8.77
CA ILE A 20 6.27 6.50 -7.50
C ILE A 20 6.86 5.28 -6.77
N PRO A 21 7.95 5.43 -5.98
CA PRO A 21 8.43 4.34 -5.15
C PRO A 21 7.35 3.78 -4.24
N ILE A 22 7.16 2.46 -4.32
CA ILE A 22 6.25 1.71 -3.46
C ILE A 22 7.04 0.76 -2.58
N ILE A 23 6.64 0.70 -1.32
CA ILE A 23 7.23 -0.14 -0.29
C ILE A 23 6.22 -1.24 0.07
N ASN A 24 6.68 -2.48 0.20
CA ASN A 24 5.91 -3.58 0.74
C ASN A 24 5.97 -3.58 2.27
N TRP A 25 4.83 -3.67 2.92
CA TRP A 25 4.69 -3.84 4.35
C TRP A 25 3.95 -5.13 4.63
N GLN A 26 4.32 -5.84 5.70
CA GLN A 26 3.59 -7.01 6.17
C GLN A 26 2.70 -6.60 7.33
N TYR A 27 1.39 -6.78 7.19
CA TYR A 27 0.42 -6.49 8.25
C TYR A 27 -0.63 -7.60 8.31
N ARG A 28 -0.79 -8.24 9.47
CA ARG A 28 -1.70 -9.39 9.65
C ARG A 28 -1.52 -10.47 8.57
N GLU A 29 -0.27 -10.80 8.28
CA GLU A 29 0.10 -11.82 7.27
C GLU A 29 -0.34 -11.48 5.84
N GLN A 30 -0.77 -10.22 5.60
CA GLN A 30 -1.16 -9.73 4.28
C GLN A 30 -0.15 -8.68 3.79
N PRO A 31 0.26 -8.74 2.51
CA PRO A 31 1.10 -7.73 1.92
C PRO A 31 0.30 -6.43 1.72
N LEU A 32 0.85 -5.34 2.23
CA LEU A 32 0.34 -3.99 2.06
C LEU A 32 1.32 -3.18 1.20
N TRP A 33 0.83 -2.62 0.10
CA TRP A 33 1.61 -1.77 -0.78
C TRP A 33 1.32 -0.31 -0.49
N VAL A 34 2.35 0.47 -0.15
CA VAL A 34 2.21 1.90 0.15
C VAL A 34 3.28 2.71 -0.58
N CYS A 35 2.90 3.83 -1.18
CA CYS A 35 3.86 4.73 -1.81
C CYS A 35 4.57 5.64 -0.79
N SER A 36 5.73 6.17 -1.17
CA SER A 36 6.53 7.08 -0.34
C SER A 36 5.77 8.32 0.14
N GLU A 37 4.82 8.85 -0.65
CA GLU A 37 3.98 10.00 -0.25
C GLU A 37 2.87 9.64 0.74
N CYS A 38 2.36 8.41 0.70
CA CYS A 38 1.33 7.95 1.63
C CYS A 38 1.92 7.35 2.90
N MET A 39 3.23 7.04 2.91
CA MET A 39 3.94 6.53 4.06
C MET A 39 3.83 7.43 5.31
N PRO A 40 3.91 8.78 5.23
CA PRO A 40 3.72 9.63 6.41
C PRO A 40 2.35 9.45 7.08
N MET A 41 1.29 9.13 6.32
CA MET A 41 -0.02 8.84 6.91
C MET A 41 -0.02 7.57 7.77
N LEU A 42 0.78 6.56 7.42
CA LEU A 42 0.93 5.35 8.25
C LEU A 42 1.48 5.69 9.64
N ILE A 43 2.42 6.63 9.71
CA ILE A 43 3.11 7.01 10.96
C ILE A 43 2.24 8.00 11.77
N HIS A 44 1.67 9.01 11.12
CA HIS A 44 0.95 10.08 11.83
C HIS A 44 -0.54 9.80 12.05
N LYS A 45 -1.16 8.94 11.24
CA LYS A 45 -2.61 8.70 11.23
C LYS A 45 -2.95 7.21 11.20
N TRP A 46 -2.18 6.40 11.94
CA TRP A 46 -2.33 4.95 11.99
C TRP A 46 -3.78 4.48 12.23
N ALA A 47 -4.52 5.11 13.14
CA ALA A 47 -5.91 4.76 13.42
C ALA A 47 -6.83 4.86 12.19
N GLN A 48 -6.65 5.90 11.36
CA GLN A 48 -7.41 6.08 10.12
C GLN A 48 -7.01 5.06 9.07
N VAL A 49 -5.72 4.76 8.97
CA VAL A 49 -5.21 3.74 8.06
C VAL A 49 -5.76 2.36 8.42
N LYS A 50 -5.66 1.96 9.69
CA LYS A 50 -6.20 0.69 10.19
C LYS A 50 -7.69 0.55 9.87
N ALA A 51 -8.48 1.59 10.08
CA ALA A 51 -9.91 1.57 9.77
C ALA A 51 -10.19 1.28 8.28
N ARG A 52 -9.35 1.77 7.35
CA ARG A 52 -9.46 1.46 5.92
C ARG A 52 -9.02 0.04 5.59
N LEU A 53 -7.99 -0.46 6.26
CA LEU A 53 -7.53 -1.84 6.08
C LEU A 53 -8.56 -2.86 6.56
N ASP A 54 -9.22 -2.60 7.68
CA ASP A 54 -10.31 -3.43 8.20
C ASP A 54 -11.56 -3.41 7.28
N GLN A 55 -11.73 -2.41 6.40
CA GLN A 55 -12.84 -2.32 5.43
C GLN A 55 -12.58 -3.02 4.08
N SER A 56 -11.34 -3.46 3.83
CA SER A 56 -10.95 -4.16 2.59
C SER A 56 -10.88 -5.69 2.75
N SER A 57 -11.42 -6.24 3.84
CA SER A 57 -11.61 -7.69 4.05
C SER A 57 -13.03 -8.15 3.71
#